data_AF-A0A497GCQ0-F1
#
_entry.id   AF-A0A497GCQ0-F1
#
_cell.length_a   1.000
_cell.length_b   1.000
_cell.length_c   1.000
_cell.angle_alpha   90.00
_cell.angle_beta   90.00
_cell.angle_gamma   90.00
#
_symmetry.space_group_name_H-M   'P 1'
#
loop_
_entity.id
_entity.type
_entity.pdbx_description
1 polymer ?
#
loop_
_entity_poly.entity_id
_entity_poly.type
_entity_poly.pdbx_seq_one_letter_code
_entity_poly.pdbx_strand_id
1 'polypeptide(L)'
;MDRRALILGLAFLVLLTPISAYAQAGPEAAIRDAVRSFRYDEVLKLAVEIASKGSRAPGYPGYEEVFRMIVNEAKRLNLTVEVQNFTILAPVETESIVEVLEPVKVRFKAYSLWPNGGIEAGSGTFEG
;
A
#
# COMPACT_ATOMS: atom_id res chain seq x y z
N MET A 1 52.16 26.44 -28.57
CA MET A 1 51.26 27.10 -27.60
C MET A 1 52.03 27.35 -26.32
N ASP A 2 52.04 28.59 -25.85
CA ASP A 2 52.77 28.99 -24.65
C ASP A 2 52.16 28.30 -23.42
N ARG A 3 52.99 27.59 -22.63
CA ARG A 3 52.57 26.81 -21.46
C ARG A 3 51.77 27.65 -20.47
N ARG A 4 52.06 28.95 -20.40
CA ARG A 4 51.36 29.93 -19.55
C ARG A 4 49.93 30.20 -20.06
N ALA A 5 49.74 30.33 -21.37
CA ALA A 5 48.42 30.49 -21.97
C ALA A 5 47.55 29.25 -21.79
N LEU A 6 48.17 28.07 -21.80
CA LEU A 6 47.50 26.78 -21.58
C LEU A 6 47.05 26.63 -20.11
N ILE A 7 47.89 27.03 -19.15
CA ILE A 7 47.56 27.03 -17.72
C ILE A 7 46.46 28.06 -17.40
N LEU A 8 46.54 29.26 -17.97
CA LEU A 8 45.52 30.30 -17.79
C LEU A 8 44.17 29.91 -18.40
N GLY A 9 44.18 29.26 -19.57
CA GLY A 9 42.98 28.71 -20.18
C GLY A 9 42.32 27.61 -19.33
N LEU A 10 43.13 26.73 -18.73
CA LEU A 10 42.62 25.67 -17.85
C LEU A 10 42.02 26.23 -16.55
N ALA A 11 42.65 27.25 -15.96
CA ALA A 11 42.15 27.90 -14.73
C ALA A 11 40.83 28.64 -14.98
N PHE A 12 40.66 29.26 -16.15
CA PHE A 12 39.41 29.92 -16.54
C PHE A 12 38.27 28.92 -16.78
N LEU A 13 38.59 27.73 -17.30
CA LEU A 13 37.61 26.66 -17.52
C LEU A 13 37.07 26.07 -16.20
N VAL A 14 37.91 25.97 -15.16
CA VAL A 14 37.50 25.50 -13.82
C VAL A 14 36.65 26.54 -13.08
N LEU A 15 36.80 27.84 -13.38
CA LEU A 15 35.97 28.91 -12.82
C LEU A 15 34.58 29.03 -13.48
N LEU A 16 34.43 28.49 -14.69
CA LEU A 16 33.16 28.48 -15.44
C LEU A 16 32.30 27.24 -15.16
N THR A 17 32.80 26.24 -14.42
CA THR A 17 31.95 25.12 -14.01
C THR A 17 31.02 25.60 -12.89
N PRO A 18 29.69 25.58 -13.08
CA PRO A 18 28.79 25.83 -11.96
C PRO A 18 29.06 24.74 -10.93
N ILE A 19 29.53 25.15 -9.75
CA ILE A 19 29.57 24.29 -8.58
C ILE A 19 28.11 24.07 -8.23
N SER A 20 27.47 23.08 -8.85
CA SER A 20 26.22 22.54 -8.36
C SER A 20 26.52 21.85 -7.05
N ALA A 21 26.56 22.64 -5.97
CA ALA A 21 26.45 22.13 -4.63
C ALA A 21 25.04 21.54 -4.50
N TYR A 22 24.87 20.31 -4.94
CA TYR A 22 23.77 19.48 -4.49
C TYR A 22 24.04 19.22 -3.01
N ALA A 23 23.60 20.15 -2.16
CA ALA A 23 23.39 19.85 -0.75
C ALA A 23 22.30 18.79 -0.73
N GLN A 24 22.71 17.53 -0.84
CA GLN A 24 21.82 16.39 -0.74
C GLN A 24 21.29 16.44 0.69
N ALA A 25 20.05 16.89 0.83
CA ALA A 25 19.42 17.03 2.13
C ALA A 25 19.53 15.67 2.85
N GLY A 26 20.05 15.69 4.07
CA GLY A 26 20.26 14.47 4.85
C GLY A 26 18.97 13.66 5.00
N PRO A 27 19.06 12.38 5.42
CA PRO A 27 17.90 11.50 5.58
C PRO A 27 16.76 12.15 6.38
N GLU A 28 17.07 12.98 7.37
CA GLU A 28 16.12 13.67 8.23
C GLU A 28 15.27 14.71 7.47
N ALA A 29 15.87 15.40 6.49
CA ALA A 29 15.15 16.34 5.65
C ALA A 29 14.24 15.61 4.67
N ALA A 30 14.73 14.52 4.06
CA ALA A 30 13.93 13.67 3.17
C ALA A 30 12.73 13.04 3.90
N ILE A 31 12.92 12.54 5.12
CA ILE A 31 11.82 12.00 5.96
C ILE A 31 10.81 13.10 6.29
N ARG A 32 11.26 14.29 6.66
CA ARG A 32 10.37 15.42 6.99
C ARG A 32 9.53 15.84 5.77
N ASP A 33 10.14 15.91 4.59
CA ASP A 33 9.47 16.27 3.36
C ASP A 33 8.50 15.17 2.91
N ALA A 34 8.85 13.89 3.10
CA ALA A 34 7.95 12.76 2.86
C ALA A 34 6.70 12.82 3.77
N VAL A 35 6.88 13.08 5.07
CA VAL A 35 5.76 13.23 6.01
C VAL A 35 4.88 14.43 5.65
N ARG A 36 5.48 15.55 5.23
CA ARG A 36 4.73 16.76 4.83
C ARG A 36 4.00 16.62 3.51
N SER A 37 4.49 15.78 2.60
CA SER A 37 3.87 15.54 1.29
C SER A 37 2.77 14.47 1.32
N PHE A 38 2.44 13.95 2.51
CA PHE A 38 1.44 12.92 2.67
C PHE A 38 0.03 13.45 2.35
N ARG A 39 -0.63 12.83 1.37
CA ARG A 39 -1.97 13.21 0.90
C ARG A 39 -3.03 12.29 1.51
N TYR A 40 -3.60 12.71 2.64
CA TYR A 40 -4.54 11.91 3.43
C TYR A 40 -5.82 11.54 2.67
N ASP A 41 -6.27 12.41 1.78
CA ASP A 41 -7.38 12.23 0.84
C ASP A 41 -7.14 11.05 -0.11
N GLU A 42 -5.92 10.92 -0.65
CA GLU A 42 -5.56 9.79 -1.52
C GLU A 42 -5.44 8.49 -0.73
N VAL A 43 -5.00 8.55 0.52
CA VAL A 43 -4.98 7.38 1.42
C VAL A 43 -6.39 6.89 1.70
N LEU A 44 -7.31 7.79 2.03
CA LEU A 44 -8.71 7.43 2.25
C LEU A 44 -9.31 6.83 0.98
N LYS A 45 -9.07 7.44 -0.19
CA LYS A 45 -9.53 6.94 -1.48
C LYS A 45 -9.02 5.53 -1.76
N LEU A 46 -7.72 5.28 -1.55
CA LEU A 46 -7.13 3.95 -1.72
C LEU A 46 -7.73 2.94 -0.73
N ALA A 47 -7.91 3.33 0.53
CA ALA A 47 -8.51 2.46 1.55
C ALA A 47 -9.95 2.06 1.16
N VAL A 48 -10.75 3.00 0.66
CA VAL A 48 -12.11 2.75 0.16
C VAL A 48 -12.09 1.83 -1.05
N GLU A 49 -11.18 2.05 -2.00
CA GLU A 49 -11.06 1.19 -3.18
C GLU A 49 -10.66 -0.24 -2.82
N ILE A 50 -9.72 -0.42 -1.88
CA ILE A 50 -9.32 -1.73 -1.37
C ILE A 50 -10.49 -2.41 -0.65
N ALA A 51 -11.21 -1.67 0.21
CA ALA A 51 -12.37 -2.20 0.94
C ALA A 51 -13.51 -2.60 -0.01
N SER A 52 -13.64 -1.94 -1.16
CA SER A 52 -14.68 -2.25 -2.15
C SER A 52 -14.46 -3.59 -2.87
N LYS A 53 -13.30 -4.23 -2.73
CA LYS A 53 -12.99 -5.53 -3.38
C LYS A 53 -13.54 -6.74 -2.62
N GLY A 54 -14.29 -6.52 -1.54
CA GLY A 54 -14.81 -7.58 -0.69
C GLY A 54 -13.74 -8.18 0.24
N SER A 55 -13.89 -9.45 0.60
CA SER A 55 -12.90 -10.14 1.45
C SER A 55 -11.56 -10.23 0.74
N ARG A 56 -10.51 -9.82 1.47
CA ARG A 56 -9.11 -9.88 1.05
C ARG A 56 -8.34 -10.95 1.83
N ALA A 57 -9.04 -11.86 2.49
CA ALA A 57 -8.41 -13.03 3.05
C ALA A 57 -7.91 -13.96 1.93
N PRO A 58 -6.82 -14.71 2.13
CA PRO A 58 -6.33 -15.65 1.12
C PRO A 58 -7.42 -16.62 0.65
N GLY A 59 -7.47 -16.88 -0.66
CA GLY A 59 -8.49 -17.72 -1.29
C GLY A 59 -9.76 -16.99 -1.73
N TYR A 60 -9.99 -15.74 -1.30
CA TYR A 60 -11.09 -14.92 -1.80
C TYR A 60 -10.68 -14.08 -3.02
N PRO A 61 -11.58 -13.78 -3.97
CA PRO A 61 -11.26 -13.01 -5.18
C PRO A 61 -10.64 -11.63 -4.90
N GLY A 62 -11.11 -10.95 -3.84
CA GLY A 62 -10.61 -9.63 -3.46
C GLY A 62 -9.13 -9.62 -3.07
N TYR A 63 -8.59 -10.74 -2.58
CA TYR A 63 -7.15 -10.87 -2.30
C TYR A 63 -6.34 -10.70 -3.59
N GLU A 64 -6.71 -11.43 -4.64
CA GLU A 64 -5.99 -11.41 -5.93
C GLU A 64 -6.12 -10.05 -6.65
N GLU A 65 -7.29 -9.41 -6.53
CA GLU A 65 -7.49 -8.07 -7.08
C GLU A 65 -6.59 -7.03 -6.42
N VAL A 66 -6.52 -7.04 -5.09
CA VAL A 66 -5.69 -6.10 -4.33
C VAL A 66 -4.20 -6.42 -4.49
N PHE A 67 -3.81 -7.69 -4.55
CA PHE A 67 -2.46 -8.10 -4.88
C PHE A 67 -2.00 -7.50 -6.21
N ARG A 68 -2.81 -7.64 -7.27
CA ARG A 68 -2.50 -7.04 -8.59
C ARG A 68 -2.43 -5.52 -8.52
N MET A 69 -3.33 -4.88 -7.78
CA MET A 69 -3.33 -3.42 -7.58
C MET A 69 -2.00 -2.94 -6.98
N ILE A 70 -1.54 -3.58 -5.90
CA ILE A 70 -0.29 -3.23 -5.22
C ILE A 70 0.91 -3.44 -6.15
N VAL A 71 1.00 -4.59 -6.83
CA VAL A 71 2.10 -4.89 -7.77
C VAL A 71 2.14 -3.88 -8.91
N ASN A 72 0.97 -3.53 -9.48
CA ASN A 72 0.90 -2.58 -10.57
C ASN A 72 1.28 -1.16 -10.12
N GLU A 73 0.85 -0.74 -8.93
CA GLU A 73 1.21 0.57 -8.40
C GLU A 73 2.71 0.67 -8.10
N ALA A 74 3.31 -0.36 -7.50
CA ALA A 74 4.75 -0.39 -7.26
C ALA A 74 5.56 -0.33 -8.58
N LYS A 75 5.10 -1.05 -9.63
CA LYS A 75 5.69 -0.95 -10.97
C LYS A 75 5.51 0.44 -11.59
N ARG A 76 4.34 1.06 -11.43
CA ARG A 76 4.06 2.43 -11.90
C ARG A 76 4.99 3.46 -11.24
N LEU A 77 5.34 3.24 -9.98
CA LEU A 77 6.31 4.05 -9.24
C LEU A 77 7.78 3.70 -9.56
N ASN A 78 8.02 2.81 -10.52
CA ASN A 78 9.34 2.37 -10.95
C ASN A 78 10.17 1.73 -9.82
N LEU A 79 9.49 1.04 -8.89
CA LEU A 79 10.11 0.26 -7.84
C LEU A 79 10.44 -1.15 -8.35
N THR A 80 11.50 -1.75 -7.80
CA THR A 80 11.78 -3.17 -7.97
C THR A 80 10.76 -3.98 -7.18
N VAL A 81 10.05 -4.89 -7.86
CA VAL A 81 9.00 -5.73 -7.25
C VAL A 81 9.44 -7.19 -7.28
N GLU A 82 9.55 -7.79 -6.12
CA GLU A 82 9.77 -9.23 -5.94
C GLU A 82 8.52 -9.87 -5.34
N VAL A 83 7.93 -10.82 -6.05
CA VAL A 83 6.75 -11.56 -5.59
C VAL A 83 7.21 -12.86 -4.94
N GLN A 84 6.94 -13.02 -3.65
CA GLN A 84 7.24 -14.25 -2.91
C GLN A 84 5.99 -15.10 -2.80
N ASN A 85 5.99 -16.23 -3.50
CA ASN A 85 4.86 -17.17 -3.49
C ASN A 85 5.06 -18.21 -2.38
N PHE A 86 3.97 -18.50 -1.66
CA PHE A 86 3.92 -19.57 -0.67
C PHE A 86 2.52 -20.18 -0.65
N THR A 87 2.44 -21.43 -0.22
CA THR A 87 1.19 -22.19 -0.18
C THR A 87 0.67 -22.25 1.25
N ILE A 88 -0.62 -21.95 1.43
CA ILE A 88 -1.31 -22.10 2.71
C ILE A 88 -2.63 -22.86 2.52
N LEU A 89 -3.07 -23.52 3.59
CA LEU A 89 -4.44 -23.99 3.69
C LEU A 89 -5.30 -22.83 4.22
N ALA A 90 -6.19 -22.30 3.39
CA ALA A 90 -7.10 -21.22 3.75
C ALA A 90 -8.56 -21.72 3.69
N PRO A 91 -9.35 -21.60 4.77
CA PRO A 91 -10.77 -21.88 4.72
C PRO A 91 -11.49 -20.76 3.94
N VAL A 92 -12.20 -21.14 2.88
CA VAL A 92 -13.04 -20.22 2.10
C VAL A 92 -14.50 -20.54 2.41
N GLU A 93 -15.24 -19.54 2.89
CA GLU A 93 -16.67 -19.65 3.18
C GLU A 93 -17.46 -19.41 1.90
N THR A 94 -18.35 -20.35 1.56
CA THR A 94 -19.33 -20.19 0.49
C THR A 94 -20.65 -19.64 1.03
N GLU A 95 -21.13 -20.20 2.15
CA GLU A 95 -22.39 -19.80 2.80
C GLU A 95 -22.28 -20.06 4.31
N SER A 96 -22.75 -19.11 5.10
CA SER A 96 -22.91 -19.23 6.55
C SER A 96 -24.19 -18.50 6.96
N ILE A 97 -25.10 -19.22 7.60
CA ILE A 97 -26.45 -18.74 7.90
C ILE A 97 -26.87 -19.24 9.28
N VAL A 98 -27.50 -18.38 10.06
CA VAL A 98 -28.29 -18.76 11.22
C VAL A 98 -29.76 -18.78 10.81
N GLU A 99 -30.42 -19.92 10.98
CA GLU A 99 -31.84 -20.09 10.67
C GLU A 99 -32.63 -20.37 11.95
N VAL A 100 -33.62 -19.53 12.24
CA VAL A 100 -34.63 -19.78 13.26
C VAL A 100 -35.74 -20.57 12.61
N LEU A 101 -36.07 -21.74 13.16
CA LEU A 101 -37.08 -22.63 12.60
C LEU A 101 -38.49 -22.32 13.14
N GLU A 102 -38.59 -21.95 14.42
CA GLU A 102 -39.84 -21.65 15.12
C GLU A 102 -39.63 -20.59 16.22
N PRO A 103 -40.69 -19.82 16.60
CA PRO A 103 -42.05 -19.83 16.04
C PRO A 103 -42.17 -19.06 14.71
N VAL A 104 -41.16 -18.28 14.34
CA VAL A 104 -41.12 -17.53 13.09
C VAL A 104 -39.87 -17.93 12.31
N LYS A 105 -40.08 -18.44 11.09
CA LYS A 105 -38.99 -18.85 10.22
C LYS A 105 -38.23 -17.62 9.69
N VAL A 106 -36.99 -17.42 10.12
CA VAL A 106 -36.13 -16.32 9.66
C VAL A 106 -34.70 -16.80 9.43
N ARG A 107 -34.05 -16.27 8.39
CA ARG A 107 -32.66 -16.59 8.02
C ARG A 107 -31.81 -15.34 8.12
N PHE A 108 -30.74 -15.40 8.89
CA PHE A 108 -29.74 -14.35 9.03
C PHE A 108 -28.45 -14.81 8.36
N LYS A 109 -27.88 -13.97 7.50
CA LYS A 109 -26.53 -14.22 7.02
C LYS A 109 -25.56 -14.12 8.19
N ALA A 110 -24.78 -15.17 8.39
CA ALA A 110 -23.67 -15.19 9.31
C ALA A 110 -22.36 -15.01 8.52
N TYR A 111 -21.31 -14.64 9.24
CA TYR A 111 -19.95 -14.58 8.69
C TYR A 111 -19.08 -15.43 9.61
N SER A 112 -18.43 -16.45 9.06
CA SER A 112 -17.49 -17.28 9.81
C SER A 112 -16.33 -16.40 10.24
N LEU A 113 -16.19 -16.23 11.55
CA LEU A 113 -14.95 -15.71 12.10
C LEU A 113 -13.85 -16.71 11.77
N TRP A 114 -12.66 -16.20 11.46
CA TRP A 114 -11.47 -17.06 11.45
C TRP A 114 -11.47 -17.79 12.81
N PRO A 115 -11.38 -19.13 12.89
CA PRO A 115 -11.47 -19.86 14.15
C PRO A 115 -10.48 -19.40 15.25
N ASN A 116 -9.44 -18.65 14.85
CA ASN A 116 -8.45 -18.03 15.74
C ASN A 116 -8.46 -16.48 15.71
N GLY A 117 -9.40 -15.87 14.98
CA GLY A 117 -9.64 -14.44 15.02
C GLY A 117 -10.44 -14.14 16.27
N GLY A 118 -9.82 -13.43 17.22
CA GLY A 118 -10.52 -12.98 18.42
C GLY A 118 -11.85 -12.35 18.06
N ILE A 119 -12.90 -12.76 18.77
CA ILE A 119 -14.20 -12.09 18.72
C ILE A 119 -13.95 -10.67 19.22
N GLU A 120 -13.78 -9.71 18.31
CA GLU A 120 -13.98 -8.30 18.65
C GLU A 120 -15.48 -8.05 18.61
N ALA A 121 -16.06 -7.79 19.77
CA ALA A 121 -17.41 -7.26 19.87
C ALA A 121 -17.40 -5.88 19.21
N GLY A 122 -17.80 -5.81 17.93
CA GLY A 122 -18.16 -4.55 17.31
C GLY A 122 -19.24 -3.90 18.16
N SER A 123 -19.05 -2.64 18.57
CA SER A 123 -19.98 -1.87 19.41
C SER A 123 -21.29 -1.50 18.69
N GLY A 124 -21.67 -2.23 17.64
CA GLY A 124 -22.88 -2.01 16.88
C GLY A 124 -24.06 -2.68 17.56
N THR A 125 -24.96 -1.89 18.14
CA THR A 125 -26.31 -2.33 18.46
C THR A 125 -27.08 -2.50 17.15
N PHE A 126 -27.47 -3.74 16.82
CA PHE A 126 -28.54 -3.97 15.85
C PHE A 126 -29.86 -3.64 16.54
N GLU A 127 -30.48 -2.53 16.18
CA GLU A 127 -31.90 -2.32 16.42
C GLU A 127 -32.69 -3.01 15.31
N GLY A 128 -33.52 -3.97 15.70
CA GLY A 128 -34.46 -4.70 14.87
C GLY A 128 -35.51 -5.36 15.76
#